data_AF-A0A142X3J4-F1
#
_entry.id   AF-A0A142X3J4-F1
#
_cell.length_a   1.000
_cell.length_b   1.000
_cell.length_c   1.000
_cell.angle_alpha   90.00
_cell.angle_beta   90.00
_cell.angle_gamma   90.00
#
_symmetry.space_group_name_H-M   'P 1'
#
loop_
_entity.id
_entity.type
_entity.pdbx_description
1 polymer ?
#
loop_
_entity_poly.entity_id
_entity_poly.type
_entity_poly.pdbx_seq_one_letter_code
_entity_poly.pdbx_strand_id
1 'polypeptide(L)'
;MMWPRVCEAILGVWLIAGHWILPNGAGPDWLVINDVVCGALCIAVAGMSSLMSRQPVNLLQIPIGLWVAAAAYFSSPTPATAVAQSDLLTAFFLLNFAIIPTRASEPPVGWLAEVDGRLKAEGGR
;
A
#
# COMPACT_ATOMS: atom_id res chain seq x y z
N MET A 1 11.07 -1.22 11.98
CA MET A 1 10.29 -0.03 11.57
C MET A 1 9.24 -0.47 10.56
N MET A 2 8.01 0.07 10.61
CA MET A 2 6.90 -0.31 9.72
C MET A 2 6.92 0.46 8.39
N TRP A 3 8.09 0.53 7.74
CA TRP A 3 8.30 1.35 6.54
C TRP A 3 7.27 1.10 5.42
N PRO A 4 6.87 -0.15 5.10
CA PRO A 4 5.86 -0.38 4.05
C PRO A 4 4.51 0.28 4.33
N ARG A 5 4.07 0.31 5.60
CA ARG A 5 2.77 0.90 5.99
C ARG A 5 2.79 2.43 5.84
N VAL A 6 3.94 3.05 6.13
CA VAL A 6 4.14 4.49 5.93
C VAL A 6 4.08 4.83 4.45
N CYS A 7 4.75 4.05 3.60
CA CYS A 7 4.68 4.23 2.14
C CYS A 7 3.24 4.12 1.61
N GLU A 8 2.46 3.14 2.08
CA GLU A 8 1.05 3.01 1.68
C GLU A 8 0.20 4.21 2.10
N ALA A 9 0.41 4.75 3.30
CA ALA A 9 -0.28 5.96 3.73
C ALA A 9 0.10 7.17 2.86
N ILE A 10 1.38 7.32 2.50
CA ILE A 10 1.86 8.36 1.59
C ILE A 10 1.22 8.20 0.21
N LEU A 11 1.13 6.97 -0.31
CA LEU A 11 0.46 6.68 -1.58
C LEU A 11 -1.04 7.00 -1.51
N GLY A 12 -1.71 6.74 -0.38
CA GLY A 12 -3.10 7.13 -0.18
C GLY A 12 -3.30 8.65 -0.15
N VAL A 13 -2.38 9.39 0.48
CA VAL A 13 -2.36 10.86 0.43
C VAL A 13 -2.09 11.36 -0.98
N TRP A 14 -1.20 10.70 -1.73
CA TRP A 14 -0.92 11.02 -3.12
C TRP A 14 -2.14 10.80 -4.01
N LEU A 15 -2.88 9.71 -3.83
CA LEU A 15 -4.13 9.42 -4.53
C LEU A 15 -5.16 10.54 -4.33
N ILE A 16 -5.29 11.02 -3.09
CA ILE A 16 -6.16 12.16 -2.78
C ILE A 16 -5.64 13.42 -3.48
N ALA A 17 -4.38 13.80 -3.23
CA ALA A 17 -3.85 15.08 -3.67
C ALA A 17 -3.58 15.19 -5.19
N GLY A 18 -3.32 14.05 -5.85
CA GLY A 18 -2.77 13.96 -7.19
C GLY A 18 -3.63 14.66 -8.25
N HIS A 19 -4.95 14.59 -8.11
CA HIS A 19 -5.89 15.24 -9.01
C HIS A 19 -5.72 16.77 -9.05
N TRP A 20 -5.47 17.40 -7.91
CA TRP A 20 -5.29 18.87 -7.84
C TRP A 20 -3.90 19.33 -8.24
N ILE A 21 -2.90 18.44 -8.23
CA ILE A 21 -1.52 18.76 -8.59
C ILE A 21 -1.31 18.67 -10.11
N LEU A 22 -2.03 17.78 -10.81
CA LEU A 22 -1.78 17.48 -12.22
C LEU A 22 -2.60 18.39 -13.17
N PRO A 23 -1.96 19.19 -14.07
CA PRO A 23 -2.61 20.31 -14.78
C PRO A 23 -3.68 19.97 -15.84
N ASN A 24 -3.95 18.69 -16.11
CA ASN A 24 -4.99 18.25 -17.07
C ASN A 24 -5.90 17.20 -16.42
N GLY A 25 -6.05 17.29 -15.11
CA GLY A 25 -6.58 16.21 -14.28
C GLY A 25 -8.09 16.03 -14.31
N ALA A 26 -8.85 16.92 -14.94
CA ALA A 26 -10.31 16.87 -15.02
C ALA A 26 -10.80 15.69 -15.89
N GLY A 27 -10.50 14.47 -15.47
CA GLY A 27 -11.37 13.33 -15.72
C GLY A 27 -12.73 13.59 -15.07
N PRO A 28 -13.75 12.80 -15.43
CA PRO A 28 -15.09 12.97 -14.89
C PRO A 28 -15.10 12.97 -13.35
N ASP A 29 -15.96 13.80 -12.75
CA ASP A 29 -16.03 14.05 -11.29
C ASP A 29 -16.06 12.77 -10.43
N TRP A 30 -16.58 11.67 -10.99
CA TRP A 30 -16.61 10.38 -10.30
C TRP A 30 -15.22 9.79 -10.04
N LEU A 31 -14.20 10.06 -10.88
CA LEU A 31 -12.82 9.63 -10.65
C LEU A 31 -12.22 10.33 -9.43
N VAL A 32 -12.51 11.62 -9.24
CA VAL A 32 -12.08 12.36 -8.05
C VAL A 32 -12.63 11.72 -6.79
N ILE A 33 -13.93 11.40 -6.80
CA ILE A 33 -14.57 10.72 -5.68
C ILE A 33 -13.96 9.33 -5.48
N ASN A 34 -13.72 8.58 -6.56
CA ASN A 34 -13.06 7.28 -6.52
C ASN A 34 -11.69 7.37 -5.85
N ASP A 35 -10.86 8.33 -6.24
CA ASP A 35 -9.49 8.49 -5.77
C ASP A 35 -9.45 8.93 -4.31
N VAL A 36 -10.37 9.83 -3.92
CA VAL A 36 -10.53 10.23 -2.51
C VAL A 36 -10.96 9.05 -1.64
N VAL A 37 -11.93 8.25 -2.10
CA VAL A 37 -12.41 7.07 -1.37
C VAL A 37 -11.31 6.01 -1.27
N CYS A 38 -10.64 5.70 -2.38
CA CYS A 38 -9.56 4.72 -2.41
C CYS A 38 -8.36 5.17 -1.56
N GLY A 39 -7.97 6.45 -1.65
CA GLY A 39 -6.91 7.02 -0.84
C GLY A 39 -7.23 6.98 0.66
N ALA A 40 -8.47 7.33 1.04
CA ALA A 40 -8.92 7.22 2.43
C ALA A 40 -8.92 5.77 2.93
N LEU A 41 -9.37 4.81 2.11
CA LEU A 41 -9.31 3.39 2.42
C LEU A 41 -7.86 2.90 2.57
N CYS A 42 -6.96 3.31 1.68
CA CYS A 42 -5.54 2.98 1.77
C CYS A 42 -4.92 3.47 3.08
N ILE A 43 -5.20 4.71 3.48
CA ILE A 43 -4.73 5.29 4.74
C ILE A 43 -5.31 4.53 5.94
N ALA A 44 -6.61 4.23 5.93
CA ALA A 44 -7.27 3.48 6.99
C ALA A 44 -6.70 2.06 7.13
N VAL A 45 -6.52 1.35 6.02
CA VAL A 45 -5.94 -0.01 5.99
C VAL A 45 -4.49 0.00 6.44
N ALA A 46 -3.69 0.99 6.01
CA ALA A 46 -2.31 1.16 6.46
C ALA A 46 -2.25 1.39 7.98
N GLY A 47 -3.12 2.25 8.50
CA GLY A 47 -3.28 2.52 9.94
C GLY A 47 -3.71 1.27 10.72
N MET A 48 -4.74 0.56 10.27
CA MET A 48 -5.18 -0.69 10.91
C MET A 48 -4.10 -1.76 10.89
N SER A 49 -3.37 -1.91 9.77
CA SER A 49 -2.27 -2.86 9.64
C SER A 49 -1.10 -2.51 10.58
N SER A 50 -0.89 -1.23 10.89
CA SER A 50 0.10 -0.81 11.88
C SER A 50 -0.28 -1.22 13.32
N LEU A 51 -1.58 -1.24 13.64
CA LEU A 51 -2.07 -1.62 14.96
C LEU A 51 -2.23 -3.14 15.12
N MET A 52 -2.68 -3.82 14.06
CA MET A 52 -3.03 -5.25 14.07
C MET A 52 -1.89 -6.10 13.51
N SER A 53 -0.79 -6.11 14.23
CA SER A 53 0.47 -6.71 13.79
C SER A 53 0.44 -8.21 13.46
N ARG A 54 -0.57 -8.96 13.90
CA ARG A 54 -0.67 -10.43 13.71
C ARG A 54 -1.64 -10.84 12.61
N GLN A 55 -2.40 -9.90 12.05
CA GLN A 55 -3.37 -10.19 11.00
C GLN A 55 -2.86 -9.65 9.66
N PRO A 56 -3.10 -10.37 8.55
CA PRO A 56 -2.66 -9.95 7.22
C PRO A 56 -3.57 -8.84 6.66
N VAL A 57 -3.82 -7.79 7.45
CA VAL A 57 -4.66 -6.64 7.10
C VAL A 57 -4.07 -5.88 5.91
N ASN A 58 -2.73 -5.96 5.73
CA ASN A 58 -2.03 -5.43 4.57
C ASN A 58 -2.54 -6.00 3.24
N LEU A 59 -3.08 -7.22 3.23
CA LEU A 59 -3.63 -7.81 2.01
C LEU A 59 -4.89 -7.10 1.52
N LEU A 60 -5.57 -6.32 2.36
CA LEU A 60 -6.68 -5.47 1.93
C LEU A 60 -6.23 -4.35 0.98
N GLN A 61 -4.93 -4.05 0.90
CA GLN A 61 -4.40 -3.13 -0.11
C GLN A 61 -4.43 -3.74 -1.52
N ILE A 62 -4.44 -5.07 -1.66
CA ILE A 62 -4.49 -5.75 -2.96
C ILE A 62 -5.78 -5.39 -3.73
N PRO A 63 -6.99 -5.61 -3.19
CA PRO A 63 -8.20 -5.24 -3.91
C PRO A 63 -8.29 -3.73 -4.18
N ILE A 64 -7.78 -2.88 -3.28
CA ILE A 64 -7.76 -1.42 -3.50
C ILE A 64 -6.84 -1.07 -4.68
N GLY A 65 -5.61 -1.60 -4.70
CA GLY A 65 -4.66 -1.37 -5.79
C GLY A 65 -5.18 -1.90 -7.13
N LEU A 66 -5.77 -3.11 -7.16
CA LEU A 66 -6.38 -3.66 -8.38
C LEU A 66 -7.55 -2.80 -8.87
N TRP A 67 -8.38 -2.31 -7.95
CA TRP A 67 -9.49 -1.43 -8.27
C TRP A 67 -9.01 -0.10 -8.85
N VAL A 68 -8.04 0.57 -8.22
CA VAL A 68 -7.46 1.82 -8.73
C VAL A 68 -6.84 1.60 -10.11
N ALA A 69 -6.09 0.52 -10.30
CA ALA A 69 -5.51 0.18 -11.61
C ALA A 69 -6.58 -0.02 -12.69
N ALA A 70 -7.65 -0.77 -12.38
CA ALA A 70 -8.74 -1.00 -13.30
C ALA A 70 -9.50 0.30 -13.61
N ALA A 71 -9.84 1.09 -12.59
CA ALA A 71 -10.52 2.37 -12.75
C ALA A 71 -9.72 3.33 -13.64
N ALA A 72 -8.41 3.46 -13.40
CA ALA A 72 -7.53 4.29 -14.22
C ALA A 72 -7.43 3.76 -15.66
N TYR A 73 -7.26 2.45 -15.85
CA TYR A 73 -7.12 1.85 -17.18
C TYR A 73 -8.39 1.99 -18.02
N PHE A 74 -9.57 1.69 -17.47
CA PHE A 74 -10.83 1.74 -18.21
C PHE A 74 -11.39 3.14 -18.42
N SER A 75 -10.97 4.12 -17.61
CA SER A 75 -11.47 5.49 -17.69
C SER A 75 -10.53 6.44 -18.44
N SER A 76 -9.31 5.97 -18.77
CA SER A 76 -8.34 6.78 -19.47
C SER A 76 -8.67 6.88 -20.96
N PRO A 77 -8.77 8.08 -21.53
CA PRO A 77 -8.77 8.25 -22.98
C PRO A 77 -7.41 7.83 -23.58
N THR A 78 -7.37 7.68 -24.91
CA THR A 78 -6.13 7.45 -25.66
C THR A 78 -5.78 8.74 -26.42
N PRO A 79 -4.63 9.39 -26.15
CA PRO A 79 -3.56 8.97 -25.24
C PRO A 79 -3.90 9.18 -23.75
N ALA A 80 -3.26 8.37 -22.90
CA ALA A 80 -3.55 8.37 -21.46
C ALA A 80 -3.22 9.68 -20.77
N THR A 81 -4.11 10.13 -19.88
CA THR A 81 -3.91 11.38 -19.13
C THR A 81 -2.82 11.23 -18.08
N ALA A 82 -2.23 12.35 -17.67
CA ALA A 82 -1.22 12.35 -16.60
C ALA A 82 -1.77 11.78 -15.27
N VAL A 83 -3.05 12.02 -14.98
CA VAL A 83 -3.74 11.47 -13.80
C VAL A 83 -3.83 9.95 -13.90
N ALA A 84 -4.36 9.42 -15.01
CA ALA A 84 -4.49 7.97 -15.16
C ALA A 84 -3.13 7.25 -15.09
N GLN A 85 -2.07 7.84 -15.65
CA GLN A 85 -0.71 7.30 -15.54
C GLN A 85 -0.20 7.33 -14.09
N SER A 86 -0.45 8.42 -13.36
CA SER A 86 -0.13 8.55 -11.94
C SER A 86 -0.86 7.51 -11.09
N ASP A 87 -2.16 7.29 -11.35
CA ASP A 87 -2.97 6.32 -10.61
C ASP A 87 -2.52 4.89 -10.88
N LEU A 88 -2.21 4.56 -12.13
CA LEU A 88 -1.64 3.26 -12.50
C LEU A 88 -0.30 3.01 -11.78
N LEU A 89 0.57 4.02 -11.71
CA LEU A 89 1.84 3.91 -11.01
C LEU A 89 1.64 3.78 -9.49
N THR A 90 0.69 4.52 -8.93
CA THR A 90 0.31 4.47 -7.52
C THR A 90 -0.24 3.09 -7.15
N ALA A 91 -1.14 2.55 -7.99
CA ALA A 91 -1.68 1.21 -7.87
C ALA A 91 -0.59 0.13 -7.94
N PHE A 92 0.36 0.26 -8.87
CA PHE A 92 1.51 -0.64 -8.95
C PHE A 92 2.31 -0.65 -7.65
N PHE A 93 2.63 0.52 -7.09
CA PHE A 93 3.35 0.59 -5.82
C PHE A 93 2.54 0.02 -4.65
N LEU A 94 1.24 0.32 -4.58
CA LEU A 94 0.33 -0.24 -3.57
C LEU A 94 0.35 -1.77 -3.60
N LEU A 95 0.27 -2.38 -4.79
CA LEU A 95 0.31 -3.84 -4.95
C LEU A 95 1.65 -4.44 -4.50
N ASN A 96 2.77 -3.77 -4.80
CA ASN A 96 4.08 -4.20 -4.34
C ASN A 96 4.19 -4.14 -2.80
N PHE A 97 3.77 -3.03 -2.19
CA PHE A 97 3.82 -2.87 -0.73
C PHE A 97 2.83 -3.77 0.01
N ALA A 98 1.70 -4.12 -0.60
CA ALA A 98 0.72 -5.04 -0.03
C ALA A 98 1.31 -6.41 0.28
N ILE A 99 2.23 -6.89 -0.57
CA ILE A 99 2.90 -8.20 -0.40
C ILE A 99 3.96 -8.15 0.71
N ILE A 100 4.55 -6.99 0.97
CA ILE A 100 5.61 -6.84 1.96
C ILE A 100 5.02 -6.89 3.38
N PRO A 101 5.43 -7.86 4.23
CA PRO A 101 4.93 -7.97 5.59
C PRO A 101 5.18 -6.71 6.40
N THR A 102 4.25 -6.38 7.29
CA THR A 102 4.34 -5.21 8.18
C THR A 102 5.63 -5.19 9.01
N ARG A 103 6.16 -6.36 9.36
CA ARG A 103 7.40 -6.56 10.14
C ARG A 103 8.55 -7.13 9.32
N ALA A 104 8.69 -6.71 8.07
CA ALA A 104 9.80 -7.17 7.22
C ALA A 104 11.20 -6.84 7.79
N SER A 105 11.32 -5.89 8.70
CA SER A 105 12.59 -5.58 9.40
C SER A 105 12.87 -6.48 10.61
N GLU A 106 11.90 -7.28 11.06
CA GLU A 106 12.10 -8.21 12.16
C GLU A 106 12.59 -9.56 11.62
N PRO A 107 13.52 -10.21 12.33
CA PRO A 107 13.94 -11.55 11.94
C PRO A 107 12.77 -12.55 11.97
N PRO A 108 12.75 -13.53 11.06
CA PRO A 108 11.72 -14.54 11.04
C PRO A 108 11.74 -15.35 12.35
N VAL A 109 10.55 -15.68 12.85
CA VAL A 109 10.38 -16.34 14.16
C VAL A 109 11.14 -17.68 14.24
N GLY A 110 11.24 -18.39 13.12
CA GLY A 110 12.01 -19.64 13.04
C GLY A 110 13.51 -19.46 13.28
N TRP A 111 14.09 -18.36 12.79
CA TRP A 111 15.50 -18.06 13.02
C TRP A 111 15.77 -17.66 14.48
N LEU A 112 14.86 -16.90 15.09
CA LEU A 112 14.94 -16.57 16.51
C LEU A 112 14.87 -17.84 17.40
N ALA A 113 14.01 -18.80 17.06
CA ALA A 113 13.92 -20.07 17.77
C ALA A 113 15.19 -20.91 17.63
N GLU A 114 15.82 -20.91 16.45
CA GLU A 114 17.09 -21.60 16.22
C GLU A 114 18.24 -20.98 17.02
N VAL A 115 18.35 -19.64 17.01
CA VAL A 115 19.37 -18.92 17.78
C VAL A 115 19.20 -19.16 19.28
N ASP A 116 17.98 -19.09 19.81
CA ASP A 116 17.68 -19.39 21.22
C ASP A 116 18.02 -20.84 21.57
N GLY A 117 17.70 -21.80 20.69
CA GLY A 117 18.09 -23.20 20.85
C GLY A 117 19.60 -23.42 20.91
N ARG A 118 20.37 -22.71 20.08
CA ARG A 118 21.84 -22.76 20.08
C ARG A 118 22.43 -22.16 21.36
N LEU A 119 21.94 -21.00 21.80
CA LEU A 119 22.40 -20.36 23.03
C LEU A 119 22.16 -21.25 24.27
N LYS A 120 21.00 -21.91 24.33
CA LYS A 120 20.68 -22.89 25.39
C LYS A 120 21.61 -24.11 25.36
N ALA A 121 21.95 -24.61 24.17
CA ALA A 121 22.86 -25.74 24.01
C ALA A 121 24.31 -25.42 24.42
N GLU A 122 24.74 -24.17 24.25
CA GLU A 122 26.08 -23.68 24.63
C GLU A 122 26.20 -23.30 26.13
N GLY A 123 25.16 -23.53 26.94
CA GLY A 123 25.17 -23.22 28.36
C GLY A 123 24.91 -21.74 28.69
N GLY A 124 24.36 -20.97 27.74
CA GLY A 124 23.83 -19.64 27.99
C GLY A 124 22.66 -19.73 28.99
N ARG A 125 22.74 -18.95 30.07
CA ARG A 125 21.73 -18.88 31.13
C ARG A 125 20.38 -18.39 30.63
#